data_AF-A0A3A0CT90-F1
#
_entry.id   AF-A0A3A0CT90-F1
#
_cell.length_a   1.000
_cell.length_b   1.000
_cell.length_c   1.000
_cell.angle_alpha   90.00
_cell.angle_beta   90.00
_cell.angle_gamma   90.00
#
_symmetry.space_group_name_H-M   'P 1'
#
loop_
_entity.id
_entity.type
_entity.pdbx_description
1 polymer ?
#
loop_
_entity_poly.entity_id
_entity_poly.type
_entity_poly.pdbx_seq_one_letter_code
_entity_poly.pdbx_strand_id
1 'polypeptide(L)'
;MGALPFDILACGWFRPDKVRVRFDARPRPSTAELDAAIEAEWQRQLRLAQGTNRVLFNGELLRYVGHAIQRAGGGSGADEEVFELTVGPTCYRDFVGTNLFGGRHLSKYGWEMFSNAVGTTATLLTVDNRICYGRRSDRVSFHAAHVHTFGGALEAADRAADGSIDAFASVARELTEELGLSRRELSEFACVGMIRDKEIHQPEMLFEARLNLTADELYRRWDEAEACDEHDDIVSLANEPDAIVPFIKSCGLIAPVAIGALFLHGRLAWGEEWFLPAADQLN
;
A
#
# COMPACT_ATOMS: atom_id res chain seq x y z
N MET A 1 1.22 20.59 -16.66
CA MET A 1 0.56 19.83 -15.58
C MET A 1 1.62 18.90 -15.03
N GLY A 2 2.06 19.12 -13.80
CA GLY A 2 2.78 18.06 -13.09
C GLY A 2 1.82 16.88 -12.92
N ALA A 3 2.33 15.66 -13.01
CA ALA A 3 1.50 14.49 -12.78
C ALA A 3 1.66 14.09 -11.32
N LEU A 4 0.54 13.80 -10.62
CA LEU A 4 0.56 13.12 -9.32
C LEU A 4 1.55 11.94 -9.35
N PRO A 5 2.27 11.65 -8.26
CA PRO A 5 3.35 10.64 -8.25
C PRO A 5 2.82 9.19 -8.27
N PHE A 6 1.54 9.01 -8.58
CA PHE A 6 0.86 7.74 -8.71
C PHE A 6 -0.16 7.78 -9.84
N ASP A 7 -0.61 6.60 -10.27
CA ASP A 7 -1.79 6.40 -11.12
C ASP A 7 -2.89 5.71 -10.32
N ILE A 8 -4.14 6.12 -10.51
CA ILE A 8 -5.30 5.45 -9.89
C ILE A 8 -5.69 4.26 -10.77
N LEU A 9 -5.61 3.05 -10.22
CA LEU A 9 -6.05 1.81 -10.89
C LEU A 9 -7.53 1.52 -10.58
N ALA A 10 -7.93 1.64 -9.32
CA ALA A 10 -9.30 1.47 -8.85
C ALA A 10 -9.62 2.50 -7.77
N CYS A 11 -10.87 2.93 -7.66
CA CYS A 11 -11.33 3.84 -6.62
C CYS A 11 -12.80 3.55 -6.32
N GLY A 12 -13.14 3.46 -5.03
CA GLY A 12 -14.50 3.16 -4.57
C GLY A 12 -14.47 2.64 -3.13
N TRP A 13 -15.62 2.63 -2.46
CA TRP A 13 -15.72 2.15 -1.08
C TRP A 13 -16.12 0.68 -1.05
N PHE A 14 -15.15 -0.22 -0.96
CA PHE A 14 -15.38 -1.67 -1.00
C PHE A 14 -15.26 -2.28 0.39
N ARG A 15 -16.41 -2.71 0.93
CA ARG A 15 -16.48 -3.52 2.16
C ARG A 15 -15.84 -4.90 1.93
N PRO A 16 -15.50 -5.66 3.00
CA PRO A 16 -14.88 -6.98 2.84
C PRO A 16 -15.60 -7.93 1.89
N ASP A 17 -16.93 -7.96 1.90
CA ASP A 17 -17.74 -8.80 1.01
C ASP A 17 -17.76 -8.34 -0.47
N LYS A 18 -17.22 -7.14 -0.74
CA LYS A 18 -17.13 -6.51 -2.06
C LYS A 18 -15.72 -6.52 -2.65
N VAL A 19 -14.75 -7.14 -1.96
CA VAL A 19 -13.41 -7.36 -2.50
C VAL A 19 -13.20 -8.84 -2.74
N ARG A 20 -12.73 -9.20 -3.93
CA ARG A 20 -12.40 -10.59 -4.28
C ARG A 20 -10.99 -10.64 -4.83
N VAL A 21 -10.12 -11.37 -4.15
CA VAL A 21 -8.75 -11.62 -4.62
C VAL A 21 -8.68 -13.04 -5.17
N ARG A 22 -8.35 -13.16 -6.45
CA ARG A 22 -8.22 -14.44 -7.17
C ARG A 22 -6.75 -14.75 -7.42
N PHE A 23 -6.35 -15.97 -7.13
CA PHE A 23 -5.00 -16.44 -7.42
C PHE A 23 -4.91 -17.06 -8.82
N ASP A 24 -3.89 -16.65 -9.56
CA ASP A 24 -3.48 -17.18 -10.84
C ASP A 24 -2.07 -17.76 -10.70
N ALA A 25 -1.95 -19.08 -10.85
CA ALA A 25 -0.69 -19.79 -10.66
C ALA A 25 0.34 -19.53 -11.78
N ARG A 26 -0.02 -18.80 -12.85
CA ARG A 26 0.92 -18.48 -13.93
C ARG A 26 2.09 -17.66 -13.38
N PRO A 27 3.34 -18.09 -13.58
CA PRO A 27 4.50 -17.34 -13.10
C PRO A 27 4.62 -16.01 -13.82
N ARG A 28 5.36 -15.08 -13.20
CA ARG A 28 5.77 -13.82 -13.84
C ARG A 28 6.43 -14.12 -15.20
N PRO A 29 5.97 -13.48 -16.29
CA PRO A 29 6.67 -13.54 -17.57
C PRO A 29 8.10 -13.00 -17.42
N SER A 30 9.09 -13.68 -17.99
CA SER A 30 10.49 -13.25 -17.87
C SER A 30 11.32 -13.59 -19.10
N THR A 31 12.56 -13.12 -19.10
CA THR A 31 13.61 -13.44 -20.08
C THR A 31 14.90 -13.78 -19.33
N ALA A 32 15.77 -14.58 -19.95
CA ALA A 32 17.07 -14.92 -19.35
C ALA A 32 17.91 -13.67 -19.02
N GLU A 33 17.81 -12.62 -19.83
CA GLU A 33 18.53 -11.35 -19.59
C GLU A 33 17.97 -10.61 -18.36
N LEU A 34 16.65 -10.53 -18.23
CA LEU A 34 16.01 -9.91 -17.07
C LEU A 34 16.30 -10.69 -15.79
N ASP A 35 16.20 -12.02 -15.82
CA ASP A 35 16.48 -12.85 -14.64
C ASP A 35 17.94 -12.75 -14.20
N ALA A 36 18.90 -12.66 -15.14
CA ALA A 36 20.29 -12.42 -14.83
C ALA A 36 20.52 -11.03 -14.19
N ALA A 37 19.79 -10.00 -14.64
CA ALA A 37 19.85 -8.66 -14.05
C ALA A 37 19.26 -8.63 -12.63
N ILE A 38 18.15 -9.33 -12.40
CA ILE A 38 17.53 -9.50 -11.08
C ILE A 38 18.50 -10.18 -10.12
N GLU A 39 19.11 -11.29 -10.53
CA GLU A 39 20.07 -12.02 -9.71
C GLU A 39 21.30 -11.16 -9.37
N ALA A 40 21.85 -10.44 -10.34
CA ALA A 40 22.99 -9.55 -10.11
C ALA A 40 22.66 -8.44 -9.09
N GLU A 41 21.47 -7.85 -9.18
CA GLU A 41 21.00 -6.84 -8.23
C GLU A 41 20.76 -7.42 -6.85
N TRP A 42 20.14 -8.60 -6.75
CA TRP A 42 19.94 -9.29 -5.47
C TRP A 42 21.25 -9.59 -4.76
N GLN A 43 22.25 -10.11 -5.48
CA GLN A 43 23.58 -10.36 -4.94
C GLN A 43 24.26 -9.07 -4.47
N ARG A 44 24.01 -7.94 -5.15
CA ARG A 44 24.48 -6.63 -4.71
C ARG A 44 23.83 -6.23 -3.38
N GLN A 45 22.53 -6.41 -3.25
CA GLN A 45 21.80 -6.08 -2.02
C GLN A 45 22.19 -6.98 -0.84
N LEU A 46 22.40 -8.28 -1.06
CA LEU A 46 22.90 -9.19 -0.04
C LEU A 46 24.26 -8.74 0.52
N ARG A 47 25.19 -8.31 -0.34
CA ARG A 47 26.49 -7.77 0.10
C ARG A 47 26.35 -6.48 0.92
N LEU A 48 25.43 -5.59 0.52
CA LEU A 48 25.16 -4.35 1.27
C LEU A 48 24.53 -4.64 2.64
N ALA A 49 23.59 -5.57 2.70
CA ALA A 49 22.94 -5.97 3.96
C ALA A 49 23.96 -6.58 4.93
N GLN A 50 24.83 -7.48 4.45
CA GLN A 50 25.95 -8.02 5.23
C GLN A 50 26.89 -6.93 5.75
N GLY A 51 27.25 -5.95 4.91
CA GLY A 51 28.11 -4.83 5.30
C GLY A 51 27.50 -3.88 6.34
N THR A 52 26.18 -3.94 6.53
CA THR A 52 25.42 -3.09 7.46
C THR A 52 24.76 -3.89 8.59
N ASN A 53 25.08 -5.18 8.73
CA ASN A 53 24.49 -6.10 9.70
C ASN A 53 22.95 -6.16 9.64
N ARG A 54 22.37 -5.97 8.45
CA ARG A 54 20.93 -6.11 8.18
C ARG A 54 20.61 -7.51 7.68
N VAL A 55 19.48 -8.05 8.10
CA VAL A 55 18.97 -9.34 7.60
C VAL A 55 18.16 -9.08 6.33
N LEU A 56 18.54 -9.74 5.24
CA LEU A 56 17.85 -9.69 3.96
C LEU A 56 17.55 -11.11 3.52
N PHE A 57 16.27 -11.44 3.32
CA PHE A 57 15.83 -12.76 2.89
C PHE A 57 14.82 -12.65 1.75
N ASN A 58 14.69 -13.71 0.96
CA ASN A 58 13.77 -13.76 -0.15
C ASN A 58 12.41 -14.33 0.30
N GLY A 59 11.47 -13.47 0.67
CA GLY A 59 10.09 -13.85 0.98
C GLY A 59 9.23 -14.08 -0.26
N GLU A 60 8.22 -14.94 -0.14
CA GLU A 60 7.23 -15.19 -1.20
C GLU A 60 6.12 -14.14 -1.14
N LEU A 61 5.84 -13.49 -2.27
CA LEU A 61 4.89 -12.38 -2.38
C LEU A 61 3.84 -12.67 -3.47
N LEU A 62 2.77 -11.88 -3.44
CA LEU A 62 1.71 -11.93 -4.46
C LEU A 62 1.82 -10.75 -5.42
N ARG A 63 1.96 -11.07 -6.70
CA ARG A 63 2.12 -10.15 -7.84
C ARG A 63 0.78 -9.72 -8.40
N TYR A 64 0.63 -8.45 -8.73
CA TYR A 64 -0.49 -7.95 -9.53
C TYR A 64 -0.51 -8.55 -10.94
N VAL A 65 -1.65 -9.14 -11.33
CA VAL A 65 -1.91 -9.64 -12.70
C VAL A 65 -2.90 -8.73 -13.43
N GLY A 66 -3.95 -8.29 -12.73
CA GLY A 66 -5.00 -7.46 -13.31
C GLY A 66 -6.10 -7.17 -12.30
N HIS A 67 -7.00 -6.25 -12.62
CA HIS A 67 -8.17 -5.96 -11.81
C HIS A 67 -9.41 -5.63 -12.66
N ALA A 68 -10.58 -5.68 -12.05
CA ALA A 68 -11.82 -5.21 -12.61
C ALA A 68 -12.75 -4.68 -11.52
N ILE A 69 -13.57 -3.68 -11.85
CA ILE A 69 -14.72 -3.27 -11.03
C ILE A 69 -15.97 -3.76 -11.77
N GLN A 70 -16.73 -4.64 -11.13
CA GLN A 70 -17.96 -5.20 -11.69
C GLN A 70 -19.17 -4.62 -10.98
N ARG A 71 -20.22 -4.28 -11.73
CA ARG A 71 -21.52 -3.94 -11.14
C ARG A 71 -22.30 -5.22 -10.86
N ALA A 72 -22.78 -5.39 -9.64
CA ALA A 72 -23.66 -6.50 -9.27
C ALA A 72 -25.07 -6.24 -9.85
N GLY A 73 -25.32 -6.66 -11.10
CA GLY A 73 -26.66 -6.61 -11.69
C GLY A 73 -27.52 -7.78 -11.22
N GLY A 74 -28.75 -7.51 -10.72
CA GLY A 74 -29.75 -8.57 -10.58
C GLY A 74 -30.97 -8.39 -9.66
N GLY A 75 -31.08 -7.33 -8.85
CA GLY A 75 -32.29 -7.14 -8.05
C GLY A 75 -32.30 -5.84 -7.27
N SER A 76 -33.34 -5.04 -7.50
CA SER A 76 -33.91 -3.84 -6.82
C SER A 76 -33.21 -3.09 -5.66
N GLY A 77 -31.97 -3.39 -5.29
CA GLY A 77 -31.08 -2.59 -4.46
C GLY A 77 -30.03 -1.91 -5.35
N ALA A 78 -29.45 -0.82 -4.88
CA ALA A 78 -28.47 0.00 -5.61
C ALA A 78 -27.39 -0.85 -6.31
N ASP A 79 -26.91 -0.39 -7.48
CA ASP A 79 -25.80 -1.00 -8.23
C ASP A 79 -24.55 -1.11 -7.35
N GLU A 80 -24.40 -2.20 -6.61
CA GLU A 80 -23.24 -2.40 -5.74
C GLU A 80 -22.04 -2.87 -6.57
N GLU A 81 -20.93 -2.14 -6.48
CA GLU A 81 -19.69 -2.46 -7.18
C GLU A 81 -18.86 -3.48 -6.39
N VAL A 82 -18.24 -4.42 -7.11
CA VAL A 82 -17.33 -5.43 -6.58
C VAL A 82 -15.95 -5.20 -7.19
N PHE A 83 -14.93 -5.06 -6.35
CA PHE A 83 -13.54 -4.97 -6.75
C PHE A 83 -12.92 -6.37 -6.83
N GLU A 84 -12.63 -6.82 -8.06
CA GLU A 84 -11.94 -8.07 -8.30
C GLU A 84 -10.47 -7.82 -8.64
N LEU A 85 -9.56 -8.35 -7.83
CA LEU A 85 -8.12 -8.32 -8.04
C LEU A 85 -7.64 -9.74 -8.42
N THR A 86 -6.85 -9.85 -9.48
CA THR A 86 -6.14 -11.09 -9.83
C THR A 86 -4.67 -10.92 -9.45
N VAL A 87 -4.16 -11.86 -8.66
CA VAL A 87 -2.76 -11.92 -8.25
C VAL A 87 -2.12 -13.25 -8.67
N GLY A 88 -0.79 -13.28 -8.80
CA GLY A 88 -0.02 -14.48 -9.08
C GLY A 88 1.25 -14.56 -8.23
N PRO A 89 2.07 -15.61 -8.39
CA PRO A 89 3.27 -15.77 -7.57
C PRO A 89 4.38 -14.80 -7.97
N THR A 90 5.09 -14.26 -6.98
CA THR A 90 6.39 -13.60 -7.13
C THR A 90 7.20 -13.74 -5.84
N CYS A 91 8.33 -13.06 -5.74
CA CYS A 91 9.13 -13.02 -4.52
C CYS A 91 9.83 -11.68 -4.33
N TYR A 92 10.34 -11.45 -3.13
CA TYR A 92 11.00 -10.21 -2.76
C TYR A 92 12.26 -9.94 -3.59
N ARG A 93 13.02 -10.98 -3.94
CA ARG A 93 14.16 -10.88 -4.86
C ARG A 93 13.76 -10.25 -6.20
N ASP A 94 12.70 -10.76 -6.80
CA ASP A 94 12.22 -10.27 -8.10
C ASP A 94 11.71 -8.83 -7.97
N PHE A 95 11.06 -8.49 -6.85
CA PHE A 95 10.62 -7.12 -6.54
C PHE A 95 11.81 -6.15 -6.43
N VAL A 96 12.86 -6.53 -5.71
CA VAL A 96 14.11 -5.77 -5.60
C VAL A 96 14.74 -5.53 -6.98
N GLY A 97 14.87 -6.58 -7.79
CA GLY A 97 15.54 -6.52 -9.09
C GLY A 97 14.74 -5.84 -10.20
N THR A 98 13.42 -5.68 -10.04
CA THR A 98 12.53 -5.06 -11.05
C THR A 98 11.97 -3.73 -10.58
N ASN A 99 11.08 -3.73 -9.59
CA ASN A 99 10.38 -2.53 -9.12
C ASN A 99 11.33 -1.56 -8.38
N LEU A 100 12.04 -2.03 -7.33
CA LEU A 100 12.81 -1.12 -6.46
C LEU A 100 14.05 -0.52 -7.14
N PHE A 101 14.86 -1.34 -7.81
CA PHE A 101 16.13 -0.91 -8.41
C PHE A 101 16.21 -1.15 -9.92
N GLY A 102 15.15 -1.68 -10.51
CA GLY A 102 15.09 -2.09 -11.91
C GLY A 102 14.30 -1.15 -12.82
N GLY A 103 13.90 0.04 -12.39
CA GLY A 103 13.08 0.97 -13.20
C GLY A 103 13.61 1.22 -14.63
N ARG A 104 14.95 1.20 -14.82
CA ARG A 104 15.60 1.28 -16.15
C ARG A 104 15.18 0.19 -17.14
N HIS A 105 14.63 -0.92 -16.65
CA HIS A 105 14.20 -2.08 -17.43
C HIS A 105 12.76 -1.92 -17.96
N LEU A 106 12.00 -0.94 -17.47
CA LEU A 106 10.58 -0.78 -17.79
C LEU A 106 10.34 -0.56 -19.29
N SER A 107 11.10 0.34 -19.92
CA SER A 107 10.93 0.67 -21.34
C SER A 107 11.27 -0.49 -22.27
N LYS A 108 12.11 -1.43 -21.82
CA LYS A 108 12.56 -2.59 -22.61
C LYS A 108 11.61 -3.77 -22.49
N TYR A 109 11.15 -4.09 -21.28
CA TYR A 109 10.41 -5.32 -21.00
C TYR A 109 8.94 -5.11 -20.67
N GLY A 110 8.52 -3.87 -20.43
CA GLY A 110 7.16 -3.57 -20.00
C GLY A 110 6.91 -3.86 -18.51
N TRP A 111 5.87 -3.24 -17.98
CA TRP A 111 5.46 -3.38 -16.58
C TRP A 111 4.98 -4.81 -16.26
N GLU A 112 4.43 -5.50 -17.25
CA GLU A 112 3.96 -6.88 -17.14
C GLU A 112 5.07 -7.89 -16.83
N MET A 113 6.34 -7.58 -17.13
CA MET A 113 7.47 -8.45 -16.74
C MET A 113 8.02 -8.15 -15.35
N PHE A 114 7.55 -7.09 -14.69
CA PHE A 114 7.99 -6.72 -13.34
C PHE A 114 7.31 -7.60 -12.29
N SER A 115 7.93 -7.68 -11.11
CA SER A 115 7.41 -8.42 -9.96
C SER A 115 6.05 -7.89 -9.53
N ASN A 116 5.88 -6.56 -9.50
CA ASN A 116 4.62 -5.90 -9.16
C ASN A 116 3.98 -6.51 -7.91
N ALA A 117 4.78 -6.74 -6.87
CA ALA A 117 4.28 -7.19 -5.58
C ALA A 117 3.18 -6.24 -5.12
N VAL A 118 2.02 -6.78 -4.77
CA VAL A 118 0.88 -5.99 -4.31
C VAL A 118 1.17 -5.57 -2.88
N GLY A 119 1.45 -4.29 -2.68
CA GLY A 119 1.48 -3.74 -1.34
C GLY A 119 0.06 -3.54 -0.81
N THR A 120 -0.05 -3.46 0.51
CA THR A 120 -1.31 -3.19 1.21
C THR A 120 -1.05 -2.13 2.27
N THR A 121 -1.87 -1.10 2.27
CA THR A 121 -1.65 0.06 3.12
C THR A 121 -2.93 0.54 3.76
N ALA A 122 -2.85 1.07 4.97
CA ALA A 122 -3.98 1.57 5.73
C ALA A 122 -3.83 3.06 6.07
N THR A 123 -4.88 3.81 5.78
CA THR A 123 -5.13 5.15 6.31
C THR A 123 -5.99 5.03 7.55
N LEU A 124 -5.48 5.51 8.68
CA LEU A 124 -6.17 5.43 9.96
C LEU A 124 -6.91 6.75 10.23
N LEU A 125 -8.20 6.63 10.55
CA LEU A 125 -9.08 7.76 10.86
C LEU A 125 -9.53 7.64 12.31
N THR A 126 -9.20 8.62 13.15
CA THR A 126 -9.51 8.58 14.59
C THR A 126 -10.83 9.27 14.92
N VAL A 127 -11.40 9.01 16.11
CA VAL A 127 -12.71 9.56 16.52
C VAL A 127 -12.70 11.09 16.70
N ASP A 128 -11.53 11.67 16.94
CA ASP A 128 -11.28 13.11 17.03
C ASP A 128 -10.99 13.75 15.65
N ASN A 129 -11.41 13.08 14.57
CA ASN A 129 -11.34 13.54 13.18
C ASN A 129 -9.90 13.85 12.70
N ARG A 130 -8.98 12.93 12.98
CA ARG A 130 -7.59 13.00 12.50
C ARG A 130 -7.31 11.87 11.52
N ILE A 131 -6.44 12.15 10.55
CA ILE A 131 -5.80 11.13 9.71
C ILE A 131 -4.42 10.85 10.34
N CYS A 132 -4.05 9.59 10.50
CA CYS A 132 -2.80 9.18 11.12
C CYS A 132 -1.96 8.28 10.21
N TYR A 133 -0.64 8.54 10.18
CA TYR A 133 0.37 7.76 9.47
C TYR A 133 1.64 7.61 10.31
N GLY A 134 2.49 6.66 9.95
CA GLY A 134 3.79 6.47 10.58
C GLY A 134 4.86 7.30 9.87
N ARG A 135 5.86 7.76 10.61
CA ARG A 135 7.14 8.19 10.03
C ARG A 135 8.12 7.04 10.14
N ARG A 136 8.54 6.47 9.02
CA ARG A 136 9.40 5.28 9.01
C ARG A 136 10.74 5.56 9.68
N SER A 137 11.24 4.59 10.43
CA SER A 137 12.53 4.70 11.10
C SER A 137 13.68 4.86 10.12
N ASP A 138 14.75 5.55 10.50
CA ASP A 138 16.00 5.62 9.71
C ASP A 138 16.65 4.24 9.46
N ARG A 139 16.21 3.22 10.21
CA ARG A 139 16.75 1.86 10.16
C ARG A 139 16.18 1.02 9.02
N VAL A 140 15.07 1.44 8.40
CA VAL A 140 14.43 0.69 7.30
C VAL A 140 15.27 0.77 6.01
N SER A 141 15.06 -0.18 5.10
CA SER A 141 15.84 -0.29 3.86
C SER A 141 15.35 0.59 2.72
N PHE A 142 14.09 1.03 2.75
CA PHE A 142 13.49 1.88 1.74
C PHE A 142 12.55 2.91 2.38
N HIS A 143 12.54 4.13 1.85
CA HIS A 143 11.79 5.28 2.39
C HIS A 143 12.08 5.61 3.87
N ALA A 144 13.34 5.49 4.31
CA ALA A 144 13.76 5.98 5.64
C ALA A 144 13.32 7.44 5.87
N ALA A 145 12.86 7.74 7.09
CA ALA A 145 12.29 9.02 7.53
C ALA A 145 11.05 9.53 6.77
N HIS A 146 10.53 8.80 5.78
CA HIS A 146 9.33 9.22 5.07
C HIS A 146 8.09 9.03 5.94
N VAL A 147 7.13 9.95 5.82
CA VAL A 147 5.75 9.65 6.18
C VAL A 147 5.25 8.54 5.26
N HIS A 148 4.72 7.48 5.87
CA HIS A 148 4.27 6.28 5.20
C HIS A 148 3.01 5.75 5.87
N THR A 149 2.20 5.06 5.08
CA THR A 149 1.05 4.30 5.56
C THR A 149 1.49 3.08 6.35
N PHE A 150 0.64 2.59 7.25
CA PHE A 150 0.85 1.32 7.94
C PHE A 150 0.47 0.15 7.02
N GLY A 151 1.17 -0.97 7.12
CA GLY A 151 0.92 -2.16 6.30
C GLY A 151 2.14 -2.65 5.51
N GLY A 152 2.00 -3.82 4.92
CA GLY A 152 3.08 -4.53 4.22
C GLY A 152 2.73 -4.88 2.78
N ALA A 153 2.95 -6.13 2.42
CA ALA A 153 2.60 -6.67 1.10
C ALA A 153 1.79 -7.95 1.24
N LEU A 154 0.99 -8.26 0.22
CA LEU A 154 0.32 -9.56 0.16
C LEU A 154 1.36 -10.66 0.00
N GLU A 155 1.32 -11.62 0.91
CA GLU A 155 2.26 -12.74 0.95
C GLU A 155 1.62 -14.03 0.46
N ALA A 156 2.44 -14.99 0.01
CA ALA A 156 1.92 -16.31 -0.34
C ALA A 156 1.23 -17.02 0.84
N ALA A 157 1.65 -16.69 2.08
CA ALA A 157 1.05 -17.19 3.32
C ALA A 157 -0.38 -16.66 3.57
N ASP A 158 -0.78 -15.56 2.95
CA ASP A 158 -2.15 -15.02 3.04
C ASP A 158 -3.16 -15.86 2.23
N ARG A 159 -2.68 -16.86 1.47
CA ARG A 159 -3.52 -17.78 0.71
C ARG A 159 -4.03 -18.92 1.59
N ALA A 160 -5.35 -19.01 1.73
CA ALA A 160 -6.00 -20.13 2.39
C ALA A 160 -5.89 -21.44 1.58
N ALA A 161 -6.19 -22.57 2.24
CA ALA A 161 -6.13 -23.90 1.64
C ALA A 161 -7.06 -24.07 0.42
N ASP A 162 -8.17 -23.32 0.38
CA ASP A 162 -9.12 -23.28 -0.74
C ASP A 162 -8.69 -22.35 -1.88
N GLY A 163 -7.52 -21.69 -1.75
CA GLY A 163 -6.97 -20.76 -2.73
C GLY A 163 -7.49 -19.33 -2.63
N SER A 164 -8.41 -19.04 -1.68
CA SER A 164 -8.85 -17.67 -1.40
C SER A 164 -7.75 -16.87 -0.70
N ILE A 165 -7.76 -15.55 -0.88
CA ILE A 165 -6.83 -14.62 -0.25
C ILE A 165 -7.67 -13.51 0.40
N ASP A 166 -7.50 -13.33 1.72
CA ASP A 166 -8.19 -12.30 2.48
C ASP A 166 -7.24 -11.12 2.74
N ALA A 167 -7.28 -10.13 1.85
CA ALA A 167 -6.47 -8.93 1.98
C ALA A 167 -6.80 -8.10 3.23
N PHE A 168 -8.04 -8.18 3.75
CA PHE A 168 -8.39 -7.52 5.02
C PHE A 168 -7.80 -8.24 6.23
N ALA A 169 -7.65 -9.56 6.17
CA ALA A 169 -6.92 -10.31 7.19
C ALA A 169 -5.43 -9.95 7.20
N SER A 170 -4.81 -9.84 6.02
CA SER A 170 -3.42 -9.41 5.86
C SER A 170 -3.19 -8.03 6.49
N VAL A 171 -3.96 -7.00 6.09
CA VAL A 171 -3.82 -5.64 6.67
C VAL A 171 -4.14 -5.59 8.16
N ALA A 172 -5.16 -6.33 8.62
CA ALA A 172 -5.48 -6.36 10.05
C ALA A 172 -4.36 -6.99 10.88
N ARG A 173 -3.61 -7.96 10.33
CA ARG A 173 -2.44 -8.55 10.99
C ARG A 173 -1.34 -7.51 11.12
N GLU A 174 -1.00 -6.80 10.04
CA GLU A 174 -0.01 -5.71 10.07
C GLU A 174 -0.39 -4.62 11.09
N LEU A 175 -1.65 -4.17 11.10
CA LEU A 175 -2.12 -3.19 12.11
C LEU A 175 -2.03 -3.73 13.55
N THR A 176 -2.17 -5.03 13.76
CA THR A 176 -1.99 -5.65 15.07
C THR A 176 -0.51 -5.65 15.46
N GLU A 177 0.36 -6.05 14.54
CA GLU A 177 1.81 -6.20 14.75
C GLU A 177 2.50 -4.84 14.93
N GLU A 178 2.21 -3.86 14.07
CA GLU A 178 2.84 -2.53 14.09
C GLU A 178 2.28 -1.59 15.17
N LEU A 179 0.98 -1.70 15.48
CA LEU A 179 0.27 -0.69 16.30
C LEU A 179 -0.47 -1.27 17.50
N GLY A 180 -0.49 -2.59 17.68
CA GLY A 180 -1.25 -3.23 18.76
C GLY A 180 -2.76 -2.99 18.64
N LEU A 181 -3.27 -2.77 17.43
CA LEU A 181 -4.70 -2.55 17.17
C LEU A 181 -5.42 -3.88 16.99
N SER A 182 -6.55 -4.06 17.69
CA SER A 182 -7.42 -5.21 17.48
C SER A 182 -8.57 -4.90 16.53
N ARG A 183 -9.09 -5.93 15.84
CA ARG A 183 -10.26 -5.77 14.95
C ARG A 183 -11.50 -5.14 15.59
N ARG A 184 -11.66 -5.24 16.92
CA ARG A 184 -12.82 -4.66 17.64
C ARG A 184 -12.77 -3.14 17.71
N GLU A 185 -11.59 -2.57 17.50
CA GLU A 185 -11.37 -1.13 17.58
C GLU A 185 -11.59 -0.46 16.22
N LEU A 186 -11.69 -1.25 15.16
CA LEU A 186 -12.03 -0.80 13.81
C LEU A 186 -13.56 -0.68 13.70
N SER A 187 -14.10 0.53 13.79
CA SER A 187 -15.53 0.80 13.63
C SER A 187 -15.98 0.68 12.18
N GLU A 188 -15.10 1.04 11.24
CA GLU A 188 -15.26 0.81 9.81
C GLU A 188 -13.93 0.38 9.21
N PHE A 189 -13.99 -0.56 8.25
CA PHE A 189 -12.81 -1.02 7.54
C PHE A 189 -13.17 -1.36 6.10
N ALA A 190 -12.58 -0.65 5.13
CA ALA A 190 -12.89 -0.78 3.71
C ALA A 190 -11.61 -0.68 2.87
N CYS A 191 -11.61 -1.33 1.71
CA CYS A 191 -10.65 -1.04 0.64
C CYS A 191 -11.20 0.14 -0.15
N VAL A 192 -10.42 1.22 -0.25
CA VAL A 192 -10.83 2.47 -0.92
C VAL A 192 -10.35 2.57 -2.36
N GLY A 193 -9.55 1.60 -2.78
CA GLY A 193 -9.09 1.48 -4.15
C GLY A 193 -7.70 0.89 -4.27
N MET A 194 -7.08 1.18 -5.40
CA MET A 194 -5.76 0.71 -5.74
C MET A 194 -5.05 1.76 -6.57
N ILE A 195 -3.78 2.01 -6.26
CA ILE A 195 -2.93 2.91 -7.03
C ILE A 195 -1.71 2.16 -7.56
N ARG A 196 -0.96 2.83 -8.43
CA ARG A 196 0.38 2.45 -8.82
C ARG A 196 1.32 3.61 -8.58
N ASP A 197 2.34 3.40 -7.76
CA ASP A 197 3.46 4.33 -7.58
C ASP A 197 4.20 4.56 -8.93
N LYS A 198 4.56 5.81 -9.27
CA LYS A 198 5.28 6.10 -10.53
C LYS A 198 6.80 5.99 -10.45
N GLU A 199 7.37 6.01 -9.26
CA GLU A 199 8.80 5.86 -9.01
C GLU A 199 9.21 4.38 -9.05
N ILE A 200 8.55 3.53 -8.27
CA ILE A 200 8.88 2.09 -8.18
C ILE A 200 7.90 1.19 -8.93
N HIS A 201 6.86 1.76 -9.54
CA HIS A 201 5.86 1.02 -10.32
C HIS A 201 5.13 -0.06 -9.51
N GLN A 202 5.13 0.06 -8.18
CA GLN A 202 4.48 -0.87 -7.29
C GLN A 202 2.98 -0.61 -7.27
N PRO A 203 2.14 -1.64 -7.49
CA PRO A 203 0.72 -1.57 -7.22
C PRO A 203 0.43 -1.69 -5.72
N GLU A 204 -0.49 -0.86 -5.23
CA GLU A 204 -0.80 -0.74 -3.81
C GLU A 204 -2.31 -0.76 -3.60
N MET A 205 -2.80 -1.72 -2.81
CA MET A 205 -4.18 -1.71 -2.31
C MET A 205 -4.28 -0.74 -1.14
N LEU A 206 -5.22 0.19 -1.21
CA LEU A 206 -5.40 1.22 -0.18
C LEU A 206 -6.63 0.88 0.66
N PHE A 207 -6.46 0.89 1.97
CA PHE A 207 -7.51 0.64 2.95
C PHE A 207 -7.72 1.87 3.83
N GLU A 208 -8.94 2.03 4.32
CA GLU A 208 -9.28 2.99 5.37
C GLU A 208 -9.84 2.25 6.56
N ALA A 209 -9.28 2.53 7.74
CA ALA A 209 -9.72 1.98 9.01
C ALA A 209 -10.12 3.11 9.95
N ARG A 210 -11.41 3.20 10.28
CA ARG A 210 -11.88 4.12 11.33
C ARG A 210 -11.69 3.48 12.68
N LEU A 211 -11.05 4.20 13.59
CA LEU A 211 -10.73 3.75 14.94
C LEU A 211 -11.72 4.31 15.95
N ASN A 212 -11.96 3.58 17.04
CA ASN A 212 -12.66 4.07 18.22
C ASN A 212 -11.73 4.81 19.22
N LEU A 213 -10.58 5.28 18.75
CA LEU A 213 -9.51 5.91 19.53
C LEU A 213 -9.27 7.34 19.04
N THR A 214 -8.80 8.22 19.92
CA THR A 214 -8.22 9.50 19.53
C THR A 214 -6.80 9.32 18.98
N ALA A 215 -6.24 10.34 18.31
CA ALA A 215 -4.85 10.31 17.86
C ALA A 215 -3.86 10.17 19.02
N ASP A 216 -4.11 10.83 20.15
CA ASP A 216 -3.26 10.74 21.35
C ASP A 216 -3.33 9.37 22.02
N GLU A 217 -4.46 8.67 21.94
CA GLU A 217 -4.60 7.28 22.40
C GLU A 217 -3.87 6.30 21.49
N LEU A 218 -3.95 6.51 20.17
CA LEU A 218 -3.20 5.72 19.20
C LEU A 218 -1.69 5.88 19.40
N TYR A 219 -1.20 7.12 19.55
CA TYR A 219 0.22 7.40 19.79
C TYR A 219 0.75 6.68 21.02
N ARG A 220 0.07 6.81 22.17
CA ARG A 220 0.49 6.17 23.43
C ARG A 220 0.58 4.65 23.32
N ARG A 221 -0.32 4.03 22.55
CA ARG A 221 -0.29 2.58 22.35
C ARG A 221 0.86 2.15 21.47
N TRP A 222 1.11 2.86 20.38
CA TRP A 222 2.23 2.57 19.50
C TRP A 222 3.57 2.66 20.24
N ASP A 223 3.74 3.66 21.12
CA ASP A 223 4.93 3.81 21.98
C ASP A 223 5.15 2.58 22.90
N GLU A 224 4.08 1.86 23.25
CA GLU A 224 4.09 0.64 24.05
C GLU A 224 4.12 -0.66 23.22
N ALA A 225 4.03 -0.60 21.89
CA ALA A 225 3.93 -1.77 21.02
C ALA A 225 5.28 -2.47 20.81
N GLU A 226 5.25 -3.81 20.63
CA GLU A 226 6.46 -4.64 20.48
C GLU A 226 7.30 -4.30 19.24
N ALA A 227 6.67 -3.76 18.19
CA ALA A 227 7.29 -3.40 16.91
C ALA A 227 7.41 -1.88 16.70
N CYS A 228 7.47 -1.08 17.78
CA CYS A 228 7.60 0.38 17.66
C CYS A 228 8.82 0.83 16.83
N ASP A 229 9.88 0.02 16.75
CA ASP A 229 11.11 0.27 15.99
C ASP A 229 10.93 0.45 14.46
N GLU A 230 9.79 0.09 13.86
CA GLU A 230 9.56 0.31 12.41
C GLU A 230 9.31 1.78 12.08
N HIS A 231 8.76 2.54 13.02
CA HIS A 231 8.46 3.95 12.88
C HIS A 231 9.22 4.73 13.96
N ASP A 232 9.61 5.97 13.69
CA ASP A 232 10.20 6.85 14.72
C ASP A 232 9.13 7.80 15.32
N ASP A 233 7.94 7.89 14.68
CA ASP A 233 6.85 8.78 15.10
C ASP A 233 5.50 8.37 14.47
N ILE A 234 4.38 8.78 15.08
CA ILE A 234 3.07 8.84 14.44
C ILE A 234 2.73 10.30 14.15
N VAL A 235 2.58 10.61 12.86
CA VAL A 235 2.16 11.93 12.41
C VAL A 235 0.65 11.96 12.17
N SER A 236 0.03 13.09 12.50
CA SER A 236 -1.41 13.28 12.26
C SER A 236 -1.73 14.65 11.68
N LEU A 237 -2.79 14.69 10.88
CA LEU A 237 -3.39 15.90 10.31
C LEU A 237 -4.89 15.92 10.57
N ALA A 238 -5.49 17.11 10.50
CA ALA A 238 -6.94 17.22 10.54
C ALA A 238 -7.55 16.53 9.30
N ASN A 239 -8.63 15.78 9.50
CA ASN A 239 -9.40 15.21 8.41
C ASN A 239 -10.34 16.27 7.81
N GLU A 240 -9.74 17.24 7.12
CA GLU A 240 -10.39 18.40 6.52
C GLU A 240 -9.81 18.66 5.12
N PRO A 241 -10.61 19.16 4.17
CA PRO A 241 -10.20 19.29 2.77
C PRO A 241 -9.00 20.23 2.57
N ASP A 242 -8.86 21.25 3.41
CA ASP A 242 -7.78 22.24 3.35
C ASP A 242 -6.51 21.81 4.11
N ALA A 243 -6.53 20.68 4.84
CA ALA A 243 -5.39 20.20 5.60
C ALA A 243 -4.42 19.31 4.80
N ILE A 244 -4.90 18.56 3.81
CA ILE A 244 -4.11 17.55 3.08
C ILE A 244 -2.94 18.15 2.30
N VAL A 245 -3.19 19.13 1.42
CA VAL A 245 -2.14 19.70 0.57
C VAL A 245 -1.07 20.43 1.40
N PRO A 246 -1.42 21.28 2.39
CA PRO A 246 -0.43 21.87 3.29
C PRO A 246 0.40 20.82 4.02
N PHE A 247 -0.23 19.76 4.55
CA PHE A 247 0.49 18.67 5.23
C PHE A 247 1.54 18.04 4.30
N ILE A 248 1.16 17.65 3.08
CA ILE A 248 2.09 17.04 2.11
C ILE A 248 3.27 17.97 1.82
N LYS A 249 3.04 19.28 1.75
CA LYS A 249 4.09 20.28 1.49
C LYS A 249 5.02 20.54 2.69
N SER A 250 4.55 20.31 3.91
CA SER A 250 5.28 20.65 5.13
C SER A 250 5.79 19.45 5.95
N CYS A 251 5.31 18.23 5.69
CA CYS A 251 5.63 17.05 6.51
C CYS A 251 7.04 16.47 6.28
N GLY A 252 7.85 17.10 5.43
CA GLY A 252 9.15 16.61 5.01
C GLY A 252 9.03 15.52 3.95
N LEU A 253 9.85 14.48 4.05
CA LEU A 253 9.78 13.33 3.14
C LEU A 253 8.46 12.58 3.35
N ILE A 254 7.80 12.22 2.25
CA ILE A 254 6.55 11.47 2.22
C ILE A 254 6.58 10.50 1.05
N ALA A 255 6.19 9.25 1.28
CA ALA A 255 6.20 8.24 0.25
C ALA A 255 5.06 8.47 -0.76
N PRO A 256 5.26 8.17 -2.06
CA PRO A 256 4.21 8.36 -3.07
C PRO A 256 2.90 7.62 -2.73
N VAL A 257 2.99 6.46 -2.08
CA VAL A 257 1.81 5.71 -1.62
C VAL A 257 0.98 6.47 -0.57
N ALA A 258 1.63 7.18 0.36
CA ALA A 258 0.93 8.00 1.35
C ALA A 258 0.24 9.22 0.70
N ILE A 259 0.87 9.82 -0.31
CA ILE A 259 0.22 10.86 -1.13
C ILE A 259 -1.01 10.27 -1.83
N GLY A 260 -0.88 9.11 -2.46
CA GLY A 260 -1.98 8.44 -3.15
C GLY A 260 -3.15 8.07 -2.22
N ALA A 261 -2.84 7.62 -1.00
CA ALA A 261 -3.83 7.32 0.03
C ALA A 261 -4.59 8.57 0.49
N LEU A 262 -3.89 9.68 0.78
CA LEU A 262 -4.52 10.97 1.10
C LEU A 262 -5.43 11.47 -0.02
N PHE A 263 -4.99 11.33 -1.27
CA PHE A 263 -5.75 11.79 -2.42
C PHE A 263 -6.97 10.91 -2.73
N LEU A 264 -6.88 9.59 -2.56
CA LEU A 264 -8.05 8.72 -2.67
C LEU A 264 -9.04 8.97 -1.53
N HIS A 265 -8.55 9.15 -0.30
CA HIS A 265 -9.37 9.54 0.84
C HIS A 265 -10.15 10.82 0.55
N GLY A 266 -9.45 11.90 0.19
CA GLY A 266 -10.11 13.18 -0.07
C GLY A 266 -11.04 13.16 -1.28
N ARG A 267 -10.75 12.36 -2.31
CA ARG A 267 -11.65 12.17 -3.45
C ARG A 267 -12.95 11.48 -3.02
N LEU A 268 -12.88 10.50 -2.14
CA LEU A 268 -14.07 9.80 -1.64
C LEU A 268 -14.84 10.64 -0.62
N ALA A 269 -14.15 11.41 0.22
CA ALA A 269 -14.76 12.25 1.25
C ALA A 269 -15.39 13.53 0.71
N TRP A 270 -14.73 14.18 -0.28
CA TRP A 270 -15.09 15.52 -0.75
C TRP A 270 -15.28 15.62 -2.28
N GLY A 271 -15.13 14.52 -3.00
CA GLY A 271 -15.45 14.44 -4.44
C GLY A 271 -14.38 15.01 -5.37
N GLU A 272 -14.72 15.00 -6.66
CA GLU A 272 -13.86 15.54 -7.74
C GLU A 272 -13.60 17.04 -7.61
N GLU A 273 -14.54 17.77 -7.03
CA GLU A 273 -14.43 19.21 -6.80
C GLU A 273 -13.29 19.56 -5.83
N TRP A 274 -12.94 18.63 -4.94
CA TRP A 274 -11.73 18.74 -4.12
C TRP A 274 -10.49 18.16 -4.84
N PHE A 275 -10.63 16.99 -5.47
CA PHE A 275 -9.50 16.23 -6.00
C PHE A 275 -8.73 16.99 -7.09
N LEU A 276 -9.43 17.58 -8.07
CA LEU A 276 -8.78 18.25 -9.19
C LEU A 276 -8.00 19.50 -8.74
N PRO A 277 -8.59 20.44 -7.96
CA PRO A 277 -7.84 21.60 -7.45
C PRO A 277 -6.70 21.21 -6.50
N ALA A 278 -6.87 20.18 -5.67
CA ALA A 278 -5.81 19.70 -4.78
C ALA A 278 -4.62 19.14 -5.58
N ALA A 279 -4.89 18.39 -6.65
CA ALA A 279 -3.86 17.85 -7.53
C ALA A 279 -3.09 18.96 -8.24
N ASP A 280 -3.80 20.00 -8.70
CA ASP A 280 -3.18 21.16 -9.32
C ASP A 280 -2.28 21.95 -8.36
N GLN A 281 -2.63 22.01 -7.07
CA GLN A 281 -1.80 22.70 -6.07
C GLN A 281 -0.53 21.95 -5.69
N LEU A 282 -0.45 20.63 -5.90
CA LEU A 282 0.75 19.84 -5.62
C LEU A 282 1.79 19.94 -6.75
N ASN A 283 1.38 20.48 -7.91
CA ASN A 283 2.22 20.75 -9.08
C ASN A 283 2.95 22.08 -8.99
#